data_AF-A0A519FAU6-F1
#
_entry.id   AF-A0A519FAU6-F1
#
_cell.length_a   1.000
_cell.length_b   1.000
_cell.length_c   1.000
_cell.angle_alpha   90.00
_cell.angle_beta   90.00
_cell.angle_gamma   90.00
#
_symmetry.space_group_name_H-M   'P 1'
#
loop_
_entity.id
_entity.type
_entity.pdbx_description
1 polymer ?
#
loop_
_entity_poly.entity_id
_entity_poly.type
_entity_poly.pdbx_seq_one_letter_code
_entity_poly.pdbx_strand_id
1 'polypeptide(L)'
;CLYNGSLSAHELETFAPIKRSRELLELLTWCHRNNVIDSSTRLALHPGISDLTEFELFNLQGALQQSIAPPPGMVEEEVLLSPSVPREILLLINVGVDPLRHHKDLNILMTTERTDSLSYAGVRENLVLTFDQITLNSWNEVLVNRFDGPYALLDCLTELFNGLPEKSARPVIRVRCFCHNRAQAIAQRVEELIGTAQLLLDRRLNHRYLIQVEQRYHVLEMIPGRVSHVTLEHLPALFSYLGEELSAYSPIHLDPQALDDSDLSLFIPYGQPECIQVFYRINEPNADLYVLDERNALWHQQVPYHTDSSLLVPLQRFFQSLVYRRVALLPLDNPLESTPLEALYYRLTPDGSGRARRVEHRPTPTMLSDPSFFDVQAIIEEASPGQVSVTLYCDGAEFSELEHGDQLFSVVARRILEQRREPQRYRCYITDLDLSGILRDTRGQTILFLRYKAELERSLNAALDEL
;
A
#
# COMPACT_ATOMS: atom_id res chain seq x y z
N CYS A 1 -30.20 15.80 21.11
CA CYS A 1 -30.62 16.25 22.47
C CYS A 1 -31.46 15.16 23.11
N LEU A 2 -31.31 14.94 24.42
CA LEU A 2 -32.16 14.01 25.19
C LEU A 2 -33.17 14.79 26.02
N TYR A 3 -34.42 14.35 26.02
CA TYR A 3 -35.51 14.91 26.82
C TYR A 3 -36.18 13.81 27.64
N ASN A 4 -36.91 14.21 28.68
CA ASN A 4 -37.77 13.29 29.41
C ASN A 4 -39.14 13.21 28.73
N GLY A 5 -39.61 11.99 28.42
CA GLY A 5 -40.85 11.76 27.69
C GLY A 5 -40.74 11.95 26.17
N SER A 6 -41.81 11.57 25.47
CA SER A 6 -41.94 11.82 24.02
C SER A 6 -42.56 13.21 23.83
N LEU A 7 -41.78 14.14 23.27
CA LEU A 7 -42.18 15.53 23.08
C LEU A 7 -42.49 15.79 21.61
N SER A 8 -43.58 16.51 21.35
CA SER A 8 -43.89 17.05 20.03
C SER A 8 -42.96 18.22 19.66
N ALA A 9 -42.93 18.59 18.38
CA ALA A 9 -42.08 19.69 17.88
C ALA A 9 -42.33 21.03 18.61
N HIS A 10 -43.57 21.30 19.01
CA HIS A 10 -43.91 22.53 19.76
C HIS A 10 -43.49 22.48 21.23
N GLU A 11 -43.47 21.29 21.84
CA GLU A 11 -43.06 21.14 23.25
C GLU A 11 -41.55 21.31 23.43
N LEU A 12 -40.74 21.02 22.40
CA LEU A 12 -39.28 21.16 22.43
C LEU A 12 -38.80 22.58 22.80
N GLU A 13 -39.57 23.63 22.49
CA GLU A 13 -39.22 25.02 22.86
C GLU A 13 -39.38 25.30 24.36
N THR A 14 -40.23 24.53 25.03
CA THR A 14 -40.62 24.76 26.44
C THR A 14 -39.93 23.83 27.44
N PHE A 15 -39.32 22.73 26.99
CA PHE A 15 -38.63 21.78 27.85
C PHE A 15 -37.11 21.92 27.77
N ALA A 16 -36.46 21.89 28.93
CA ALA A 16 -35.00 21.83 29.01
C ALA A 16 -34.53 20.37 28.76
N PRO A 17 -33.54 20.14 27.88
CA PRO A 17 -32.99 18.81 27.66
C PRO A 17 -32.16 18.36 28.85
N ILE A 18 -32.23 17.05 29.13
CA ILE A 18 -31.41 16.36 30.14
C ILE A 18 -29.93 16.48 29.78
N LYS A 19 -29.61 16.25 28.49
CA LYS A 19 -28.26 16.41 27.95
C LYS A 19 -28.32 16.83 26.49
N ARG A 20 -27.36 17.68 26.12
CA ARG A 20 -27.06 18.04 24.73
C ARG A 20 -25.70 17.46 24.36
N SER A 21 -25.64 16.87 23.18
CA SER A 21 -24.41 16.49 22.50
C SER A 21 -24.65 16.70 21.01
N ARG A 22 -23.56 16.87 20.26
CA ARG A 22 -23.58 16.98 18.79
C ARG A 22 -23.88 15.62 18.15
N GLU A 23 -23.34 14.55 18.72
CA GLU A 23 -23.44 13.20 18.16
C GLU A 23 -24.38 12.32 19.00
N LEU A 24 -25.19 11.51 18.31
CA LEU A 24 -26.11 10.58 18.96
C LEU A 24 -25.36 9.55 19.82
N LEU A 25 -24.23 9.04 19.33
CA LEU A 25 -23.49 7.97 19.99
C LEU A 25 -22.85 8.43 21.29
N GLU A 26 -22.36 9.67 21.35
CA GLU A 26 -21.87 10.27 22.59
C GLU A 26 -23.02 10.38 23.62
N LEU A 27 -24.20 10.80 23.16
CA LEU A 27 -25.38 10.90 24.02
C LEU A 27 -25.83 9.53 24.56
N LEU A 28 -25.99 8.53 23.69
CA LEU A 28 -26.43 7.18 24.07
C LEU A 28 -25.42 6.50 25.00
N THR A 29 -24.13 6.63 24.68
CA THR A 29 -23.05 6.06 25.48
C THR A 29 -23.00 6.71 26.86
N TRP A 30 -23.14 8.03 26.94
CA TRP A 30 -23.24 8.73 28.22
C TRP A 30 -24.46 8.26 29.02
N CYS A 31 -25.62 8.09 28.37
CA CYS A 31 -26.83 7.66 29.05
C CYS A 31 -26.68 6.24 29.64
N HIS A 32 -26.15 5.31 28.84
CA HIS A 32 -25.90 3.93 29.25
C HIS A 32 -24.92 3.88 30.43
N ARG A 33 -23.81 4.61 30.34
CA ARG A 33 -22.77 4.64 31.37
C ARG A 33 -23.20 5.30 32.68
N ASN A 34 -24.14 6.24 32.63
CA ASN A 34 -24.66 6.93 33.81
C ASN A 34 -25.97 6.32 34.33
N ASN A 35 -26.39 5.16 33.82
CA ASN A 35 -27.66 4.50 34.15
C ASN A 35 -28.89 5.40 33.97
N VAL A 36 -28.83 6.34 33.01
CA VAL A 36 -29.96 7.19 32.63
C VAL A 36 -30.94 6.40 31.75
N ILE A 37 -30.42 5.43 30.99
CA ILE A 37 -31.20 4.48 30.20
C ILE A 37 -30.76 3.06 30.55
N ASP A 38 -31.71 2.14 30.48
CA ASP A 38 -31.52 0.70 30.65
C ASP A 38 -32.32 -0.09 29.61
N SER A 39 -32.31 -1.42 29.69
CA SER A 39 -33.06 -2.30 28.78
C SER A 39 -34.58 -2.15 28.85
N SER A 40 -35.11 -1.50 29.89
CA SER A 40 -36.55 -1.21 30.05
C SER A 40 -36.95 0.16 29.49
N THR A 41 -35.97 1.01 29.21
CA THR A 41 -36.19 2.37 28.75
C THR A 41 -36.67 2.39 27.30
N ARG A 42 -37.81 3.04 27.05
CA ARG A 42 -38.33 3.26 25.70
C ARG A 42 -37.83 4.59 25.16
N LEU A 43 -37.13 4.55 24.03
CA LEU A 43 -36.62 5.72 23.35
C LEU A 43 -37.52 6.04 22.16
N ALA A 44 -37.97 7.29 22.07
CA ALA A 44 -38.60 7.84 20.88
C ALA A 44 -37.55 8.62 20.09
N LEU A 45 -37.54 8.46 18.77
CA LEU A 45 -36.54 9.08 17.89
C LEU A 45 -37.17 10.13 16.99
N HIS A 46 -36.56 11.31 16.95
CA HIS A 46 -36.79 12.32 15.92
C HIS A 46 -35.52 12.39 15.05
N PRO A 47 -35.44 11.63 13.95
CA PRO A 47 -34.19 11.41 13.22
C PRO A 47 -33.74 12.62 12.38
N GLY A 48 -34.61 13.60 12.18
CA GLY A 48 -34.32 14.76 11.34
C GLY A 48 -34.09 14.33 9.88
N ILE A 49 -32.86 14.52 9.41
CA ILE A 49 -32.42 14.16 8.04
C ILE A 49 -31.70 12.81 7.96
N SER A 50 -31.50 12.12 9.09
CA SER A 50 -30.85 10.80 9.13
C SER A 50 -31.82 9.70 8.71
N ASP A 51 -31.27 8.61 8.15
CA ASP A 51 -32.02 7.41 7.82
C ASP A 51 -32.26 6.50 9.06
N LEU A 52 -31.85 6.94 10.25
CA LEU A 52 -31.96 6.18 11.49
C LEU A 52 -33.42 5.93 11.88
N THR A 53 -33.73 4.67 12.18
CA THR A 53 -35.04 4.22 12.65
C THR A 53 -35.03 3.88 14.15
N GLU A 54 -36.20 3.83 14.79
CA GLU A 54 -36.33 3.36 16.18
C GLU A 54 -35.84 1.91 16.35
N PHE A 55 -35.98 1.08 15.31
CA PHE A 55 -35.46 -0.28 15.30
C PHE A 55 -33.92 -0.30 15.34
N GLU A 56 -33.27 0.52 14.53
CA GLU A 56 -31.80 0.66 14.56
C GLU A 56 -31.33 1.25 15.89
N LEU A 57 -32.07 2.21 16.44
CA LEU A 57 -31.78 2.77 17.77
C LEU A 57 -31.81 1.69 18.86
N PHE A 58 -32.81 0.80 18.83
CA PHE A 58 -32.90 -0.33 19.75
C PHE A 58 -31.72 -1.29 19.58
N ASN A 59 -31.34 -1.60 18.34
CA ASN A 59 -30.18 -2.46 18.06
C ASN A 59 -28.85 -1.81 18.49
N LEU A 60 -28.69 -0.50 18.33
CA LEU A 60 -27.53 0.26 18.80
C LEU A 60 -27.43 0.17 20.32
N GLN A 61 -28.53 0.37 21.03
CA GLN A 61 -28.57 0.22 22.48
C GLN A 61 -28.19 -1.21 22.91
N GLY A 62 -28.72 -2.22 22.23
CA GLY A 62 -28.34 -3.62 22.47
C GLY A 62 -26.85 -3.88 22.24
N ALA A 63 -26.28 -3.33 21.18
CA ALA A 63 -24.86 -3.46 20.87
C ALA A 63 -23.97 -2.77 21.92
N LEU A 64 -24.37 -1.57 22.38
CA LEU A 64 -23.71 -0.85 23.47
C LEU A 64 -23.73 -1.67 24.76
N GLN A 65 -24.89 -2.18 25.16
CA GLN A 65 -25.06 -2.95 26.40
C GLN A 65 -24.26 -4.27 26.41
N GLN A 66 -24.17 -4.94 25.26
CA GLN A 66 -23.41 -6.18 25.13
C GLN A 66 -21.88 -5.97 25.07
N SER A 67 -21.45 -4.80 24.62
CA SER A 67 -20.04 -4.55 24.29
C SER A 67 -19.32 -3.71 25.32
N ILE A 68 -20.01 -2.72 25.90
CA ILE A 68 -19.46 -1.79 26.89
C ILE A 68 -20.22 -2.05 28.18
N ALA A 69 -19.56 -2.70 29.14
CA ALA A 69 -20.18 -2.96 30.42
C ALA A 69 -20.61 -1.63 31.10
N PRO A 70 -21.75 -1.61 31.81
CA PRO A 70 -22.03 -0.51 32.74
C PRO A 70 -20.89 -0.42 33.78
N PRO A 71 -20.67 0.75 34.41
CA PRO A 71 -19.51 0.96 35.25
C PRO A 71 -19.39 -0.14 36.31
N PRO A 72 -18.28 -0.92 36.33
CA PRO A 72 -17.92 -1.57 37.58
C PRO A 72 -17.55 -0.47 38.59
N GLY A 73 -17.44 -0.84 39.87
CA GLY A 73 -17.17 0.08 40.98
C GLY A 73 -15.88 0.92 40.84
N MET A 74 -15.43 1.52 41.93
CA MET A 74 -14.23 2.38 41.91
C MET A 74 -13.04 1.68 41.24
N VAL A 75 -12.33 2.42 40.40
CA VAL A 75 -11.09 1.94 39.77
C VAL A 75 -10.00 1.91 40.83
N GLU A 76 -9.25 0.81 40.90
CA GLU A 76 -8.13 0.64 41.83
C GLU A 76 -7.06 1.73 41.61
N GLU A 77 -6.47 2.22 42.71
CA GLU A 77 -5.52 3.33 42.68
C GLU A 77 -4.28 3.00 41.83
N GLU A 78 -3.80 1.76 41.84
CA GLU A 78 -2.65 1.34 41.03
C GLU A 78 -2.90 1.52 39.53
N VAL A 79 -4.15 1.36 39.08
CA VAL A 79 -4.54 1.53 37.66
C VAL A 79 -4.55 3.02 37.29
N LEU A 80 -4.99 3.89 38.21
CA LEU A 80 -4.98 5.34 38.02
C LEU A 80 -3.56 5.94 38.01
N LEU A 81 -2.60 5.27 38.66
CA LEU A 81 -1.19 5.65 38.64
C LEU A 81 -0.46 5.27 37.33
N SER A 82 -1.10 4.51 36.45
CA SER A 82 -0.56 4.10 35.15
C SER A 82 -1.24 4.86 34.00
N PRO A 83 -0.60 5.04 32.83
CA PRO A 83 -1.24 5.63 31.67
C PRO A 83 -2.55 4.92 31.29
N SER A 84 -3.54 5.70 30.86
CA SER A 84 -4.80 5.16 30.37
C SER A 84 -4.58 4.32 29.10
N VAL A 85 -5.12 3.11 29.08
CA VAL A 85 -5.02 2.19 27.93
C VAL A 85 -6.40 1.67 27.54
N PRO A 86 -6.69 1.49 26.24
CA PRO A 86 -7.97 0.94 25.81
C PRO A 86 -8.13 -0.51 26.28
N ARG A 87 -9.35 -0.86 26.74
CA ARG A 87 -9.72 -2.23 27.16
C ARG A 87 -10.77 -2.84 26.25
N GLU A 88 -11.80 -2.06 25.91
CA GLU A 88 -12.88 -2.48 25.02
C GLU A 88 -13.07 -1.41 23.95
N ILE A 89 -13.15 -1.83 22.69
CA ILE A 89 -13.40 -0.96 21.56
C ILE A 89 -14.58 -1.52 20.78
N LEU A 90 -15.61 -0.69 20.61
CA LEU A 90 -16.77 -1.00 19.77
C LEU A 90 -16.74 -0.09 18.56
N LEU A 91 -16.62 -0.70 17.38
CA LEU A 91 -16.72 -0.02 16.09
C LEU A 91 -18.12 -0.24 15.52
N LEU A 92 -18.84 0.86 15.30
CA LEU A 92 -20.17 0.87 14.72
C LEU A 92 -20.10 1.49 13.33
N ILE A 93 -20.50 0.73 12.32
CA ILE A 93 -20.38 1.11 10.92
C ILE A 93 -21.74 1.55 10.38
N ASN A 94 -21.76 2.64 9.60
CA ASN A 94 -22.92 3.17 8.86
C ASN A 94 -24.12 3.57 9.73
N VAL A 95 -23.91 3.99 10.98
CA VAL A 95 -25.03 4.35 11.85
C VAL A 95 -25.85 5.51 11.26
N GLY A 96 -27.11 5.21 10.93
CA GLY A 96 -28.06 6.17 10.36
C GLY A 96 -27.80 6.52 8.90
N VAL A 97 -27.05 5.68 8.17
CA VAL A 97 -26.68 5.85 6.76
C VAL A 97 -26.95 4.55 6.00
N ASP A 98 -27.77 4.59 4.94
CA ASP A 98 -27.93 3.44 4.04
C ASP A 98 -26.91 3.49 2.89
N PRO A 99 -25.89 2.60 2.84
CA PRO A 99 -24.87 2.63 1.81
C PRO A 99 -25.41 2.32 0.40
N LEU A 100 -26.62 1.76 0.28
CA LEU A 100 -27.23 1.39 -1.01
C LEU A 100 -28.42 2.27 -1.39
N ARG A 101 -28.57 3.44 -0.76
CA ARG A 101 -29.69 4.36 -1.03
C ARG A 101 -29.84 4.69 -2.53
N HIS A 102 -28.74 5.06 -3.18
CA HIS A 102 -28.73 5.39 -4.61
C HIS A 102 -29.12 4.20 -5.50
N HIS A 103 -28.74 2.97 -5.14
CA HIS A 103 -29.11 1.76 -5.89
C HIS A 103 -30.61 1.47 -5.82
N LYS A 104 -31.19 1.65 -4.63
CA LYS A 104 -32.64 1.50 -4.42
C LYS A 104 -33.42 2.55 -5.20
N ASP A 105 -32.98 3.81 -5.13
CA ASP A 105 -33.66 4.93 -5.80
C ASP A 105 -33.62 4.79 -7.33
N LEU A 106 -32.54 4.22 -7.88
CA LEU A 106 -32.35 4.05 -9.33
C LEU A 106 -32.72 2.65 -9.87
N ASN A 107 -33.24 1.74 -9.04
CA ASN A 107 -33.53 0.34 -9.40
C ASN A 107 -32.36 -0.36 -10.13
N ILE A 108 -31.14 -0.12 -9.66
CA ILE A 108 -29.94 -0.71 -10.29
C ILE A 108 -29.95 -2.22 -10.02
N LEU A 109 -30.04 -3.00 -11.10
CA LEU A 109 -29.90 -4.46 -11.04
C LEU A 109 -28.43 -4.84 -10.97
N MET A 110 -28.08 -5.66 -10.00
CA MET A 110 -26.75 -6.24 -9.86
C MET A 110 -26.51 -7.26 -10.98
N THR A 111 -25.56 -6.96 -11.87
CA THR A 111 -25.19 -7.84 -12.99
C THR A 111 -23.84 -8.53 -12.80
N THR A 112 -23.10 -8.18 -11.75
CA THR A 112 -21.73 -8.66 -11.49
C THR A 112 -21.66 -9.55 -10.26
N GLU A 113 -20.75 -10.52 -10.27
CA GLU A 113 -20.48 -11.42 -9.14
C GLU A 113 -19.63 -10.79 -8.02
N ARG A 114 -19.21 -9.52 -8.15
CA ARG A 114 -18.36 -8.86 -7.15
C ARG A 114 -19.15 -8.51 -5.89
N THR A 115 -18.83 -9.19 -4.79
CA THR A 115 -19.53 -9.06 -3.49
C THR A 115 -18.67 -8.47 -2.37
N ASP A 116 -17.44 -8.04 -2.64
CA ASP A 116 -16.62 -7.37 -1.62
C ASP A 116 -17.30 -6.08 -1.14
N SER A 117 -17.16 -5.77 0.15
CA SER A 117 -17.83 -4.62 0.78
C SER A 117 -17.12 -3.29 0.50
N LEU A 118 -15.84 -3.32 0.12
CA LEU A 118 -15.04 -2.12 -0.20
C LEU A 118 -15.05 -1.80 -1.70
N SER A 119 -15.38 -2.77 -2.53
CA SER A 119 -15.50 -2.63 -3.99
C SER A 119 -16.74 -3.38 -4.48
N TYR A 120 -17.93 -2.93 -4.10
CA TYR A 120 -19.18 -3.64 -4.34
C TYR A 120 -19.72 -3.44 -5.75
N ALA A 121 -20.26 -4.52 -6.33
CA ALA A 121 -20.91 -4.55 -7.63
C ALA A 121 -20.00 -4.09 -8.80
N GLY A 122 -20.60 -3.89 -9.99
CA GLY A 122 -19.87 -3.48 -11.19
C GLY A 122 -19.32 -2.05 -11.12
N VAL A 123 -19.94 -1.20 -10.30
CA VAL A 123 -19.54 0.19 -10.09
C VAL A 123 -18.37 0.36 -9.11
N ARG A 124 -17.98 -0.71 -8.40
CA ARG A 124 -16.91 -0.71 -7.39
C ARG A 124 -17.16 0.33 -6.29
N GLU A 125 -18.31 0.26 -5.62
CA GLU A 125 -18.64 1.19 -4.54
C GLU A 125 -18.17 0.70 -3.18
N ASN A 126 -17.75 1.63 -2.33
CA ASN A 126 -17.46 1.33 -0.94
C ASN A 126 -18.75 1.36 -0.11
N LEU A 127 -19.11 0.24 0.51
CA LEU A 127 -20.26 0.14 1.41
C LEU A 127 -19.94 0.52 2.86
N VAL A 128 -18.67 0.80 3.18
CA VAL A 128 -18.21 1.15 4.53
C VAL A 128 -17.99 2.66 4.59
N LEU A 129 -19.02 3.41 4.97
CA LEU A 129 -19.09 4.85 4.78
C LEU A 129 -18.74 5.65 6.04
N THR A 130 -19.19 5.21 7.21
CA THR A 130 -18.94 5.91 8.48
C THR A 130 -18.53 4.95 9.57
N PHE A 131 -17.75 5.44 10.52
CA PHE A 131 -17.38 4.72 11.74
C PHE A 131 -17.70 5.58 12.96
N ASP A 132 -18.37 4.99 13.93
CA ASP A 132 -18.42 5.48 15.30
C ASP A 132 -17.61 4.53 16.18
N GLN A 133 -16.48 5.01 16.70
CA GLN A 133 -15.62 4.27 17.61
C GLN A 133 -15.94 4.67 19.05
N ILE A 134 -16.32 3.67 19.86
CA ILE A 134 -16.47 3.82 21.30
C ILE A 134 -15.34 3.06 21.97
N THR A 135 -14.59 3.74 22.83
CA THR A 135 -13.46 3.14 23.56
C THR A 135 -13.68 3.28 25.05
N LEU A 136 -13.71 2.16 25.76
CA LEU A 136 -13.63 2.09 27.23
C LEU A 136 -12.18 1.81 27.62
N ASN A 137 -11.60 2.69 28.44
CA ASN A 137 -10.21 2.59 28.84
C ASN A 137 -10.03 2.05 30.28
N SER A 138 -8.78 1.89 30.70
CA SER A 138 -8.42 1.35 32.03
C SER A 138 -8.86 2.24 33.20
N TRP A 139 -9.05 3.54 32.96
CA TRP A 139 -9.56 4.50 33.94
C TRP A 139 -11.08 4.56 33.99
N ASN A 140 -11.77 3.65 33.28
CA ASN A 140 -13.23 3.58 33.19
C ASN A 140 -13.87 4.79 32.49
N GLU A 141 -13.06 5.56 31.75
CA GLU A 141 -13.52 6.64 30.88
C GLU A 141 -13.99 6.07 29.55
N VAL A 142 -14.96 6.75 28.95
CA VAL A 142 -15.48 6.39 27.64
C VAL A 142 -15.27 7.52 26.66
N LEU A 143 -14.60 7.20 25.56
CA LEU A 143 -14.32 8.09 24.44
C LEU A 143 -15.22 7.69 23.27
N VAL A 144 -15.73 8.69 22.55
CA VAL A 144 -16.54 8.48 21.36
C VAL A 144 -15.98 9.34 20.24
N ASN A 145 -15.53 8.68 19.17
CA ASN A 145 -14.97 9.31 17.99
C ASN A 145 -15.83 8.94 16.78
N ARG A 146 -16.02 9.88 15.86
CA ARG A 146 -16.72 9.65 14.59
C ARG A 146 -15.76 9.91 13.44
N PHE A 147 -15.74 9.00 12.48
CA PHE A 147 -15.02 9.13 11.22
C PHE A 147 -16.04 9.07 10.08
N ASP A 148 -15.99 10.08 9.22
CA ASP A 148 -16.81 10.19 8.03
C ASP A 148 -15.99 10.77 6.86
N GLY A 149 -16.58 10.78 5.68
CA GLY A 149 -15.92 11.23 4.46
C GLY A 149 -15.16 10.13 3.73
N PRO A 150 -14.42 10.49 2.66
CA PRO A 150 -13.88 9.54 1.70
C PRO A 150 -12.78 8.62 2.27
N TYR A 151 -12.20 8.96 3.42
CA TYR A 151 -11.10 8.21 4.05
C TYR A 151 -11.47 7.63 5.42
N ALA A 152 -12.76 7.64 5.79
CA ALA A 152 -13.24 7.22 7.11
C ALA A 152 -12.70 5.86 7.59
N LEU A 153 -12.62 4.88 6.68
CA LEU A 153 -12.04 3.56 6.98
C LEU A 153 -10.57 3.67 7.40
N LEU A 154 -9.76 4.38 6.62
CA LEU A 154 -8.31 4.46 6.86
C LEU A 154 -7.99 5.34 8.05
N ASP A 155 -8.71 6.44 8.23
CA ASP A 155 -8.59 7.31 9.40
C ASP A 155 -8.93 6.53 10.67
N CYS A 156 -10.03 5.76 10.64
CA CYS A 156 -10.41 4.90 11.76
C CYS A 156 -9.38 3.82 12.05
N LEU A 157 -8.87 3.12 11.03
CA LEU A 157 -7.84 2.09 11.23
C LEU A 157 -6.53 2.70 11.75
N THR A 158 -6.13 3.85 11.22
CA THR A 158 -4.91 4.56 11.65
C THR A 158 -5.01 4.95 13.12
N GLU A 159 -6.10 5.61 13.53
CA GLU A 159 -6.34 5.98 14.93
C GLU A 159 -6.41 4.74 15.84
N LEU A 160 -7.15 3.71 15.41
CA LEU A 160 -7.29 2.46 16.15
C LEU A 160 -5.93 1.84 16.46
N PHE A 161 -5.06 1.69 15.45
CA PHE A 161 -3.78 1.01 15.62
C PHE A 161 -2.73 1.87 16.34
N ASN A 162 -2.75 3.19 16.16
CA ASN A 162 -1.89 4.09 16.92
C ASN A 162 -2.30 4.18 18.40
N GLY A 163 -3.58 3.96 18.71
CA GLY A 163 -4.09 3.89 20.08
C GLY A 163 -3.86 2.56 20.79
N LEU A 164 -3.38 1.50 20.11
CA LEU A 164 -3.16 0.21 20.75
C LEU A 164 -1.93 0.22 21.66
N PRO A 165 -2.00 -0.36 22.88
CA PRO A 165 -0.86 -0.42 23.77
C PRO A 165 0.17 -1.45 23.27
N GLU A 166 1.46 -1.08 23.27
CA GLU A 166 2.53 -1.98 22.83
C GLU A 166 2.88 -3.09 23.85
N LYS A 167 2.73 -2.78 25.15
CA LYS A 167 3.21 -3.64 26.27
C LYS A 167 2.10 -4.19 27.16
N SER A 168 0.87 -3.74 26.95
CA SER A 168 -0.30 -4.16 27.74
C SER A 168 -1.13 -5.17 26.97
N ALA A 169 -2.12 -5.77 27.64
CA ALA A 169 -3.09 -6.62 26.96
C ALA A 169 -3.80 -5.83 25.86
N ARG A 170 -3.98 -6.49 24.70
CA ARG A 170 -4.74 -5.89 23.59
C ARG A 170 -6.20 -5.71 23.98
N PRO A 171 -6.84 -4.60 23.58
CA PRO A 171 -8.25 -4.41 23.80
C PRO A 171 -9.07 -5.43 23.02
N VAL A 172 -10.26 -5.73 23.54
CA VAL A 172 -11.28 -6.49 22.80
C VAL A 172 -11.93 -5.54 21.80
N ILE A 173 -11.78 -5.83 20.51
CA ILE A 173 -12.38 -5.05 19.43
C ILE A 173 -13.62 -5.79 18.92
N ARG A 174 -14.76 -5.11 18.89
CA ARG A 174 -16.02 -5.63 18.37
C ARG A 174 -16.50 -4.74 17.24
N VAL A 175 -16.84 -5.33 16.11
CA VAL A 175 -17.36 -4.60 14.95
C VAL A 175 -18.84 -4.91 14.76
N ARG A 176 -19.65 -3.88 14.54
CA ARG A 176 -21.07 -4.01 14.20
C ARG A 176 -21.38 -3.04 13.07
N CYS A 177 -22.24 -3.46 12.15
CA CYS A 177 -22.72 -2.60 11.06
C CYS A 177 -24.23 -2.42 11.18
N PHE A 178 -24.69 -1.20 10.90
CA PHE A 178 -26.08 -0.79 10.98
C PHE A 178 -26.52 -0.33 9.59
N CYS A 179 -27.02 -1.28 8.81
CA CYS A 179 -27.67 -0.99 7.54
C CYS A 179 -28.64 -2.12 7.22
N HIS A 180 -29.64 -1.84 6.39
CA HIS A 180 -30.69 -2.82 6.08
C HIS A 180 -30.14 -4.07 5.37
N ASN A 181 -29.19 -3.87 4.46
CA ASN A 181 -28.64 -4.91 3.61
C ASN A 181 -27.15 -5.09 3.86
N ARG A 182 -26.68 -6.34 3.88
CA ARG A 182 -25.25 -6.71 3.97
C ARG A 182 -24.50 -6.28 5.23
N ALA A 183 -25.20 -5.87 6.29
CA ALA A 183 -24.57 -5.48 7.56
C ALA A 183 -23.55 -6.53 8.07
N GLN A 184 -23.90 -7.81 8.04
CA GLN A 184 -22.99 -8.88 8.45
C GLN A 184 -21.74 -8.97 7.56
N ALA A 185 -21.88 -8.86 6.23
CA ALA A 185 -20.76 -8.93 5.30
C ALA A 185 -19.82 -7.71 5.42
N ILE A 186 -20.38 -6.53 5.71
CA ILE A 186 -19.61 -5.32 5.98
C ILE A 186 -18.81 -5.47 7.28
N ALA A 187 -19.48 -5.88 8.37
CA ALA A 187 -18.82 -6.08 9.66
C ALA A 187 -17.69 -7.12 9.58
N GLN A 188 -17.96 -8.29 8.97
CA GLN A 188 -16.97 -9.34 8.79
C GLN A 188 -15.76 -8.85 7.97
N ARG A 189 -16.00 -8.11 6.89
CA ARG A 189 -14.91 -7.60 6.06
C ARG A 189 -13.99 -6.65 6.81
N VAL A 190 -14.55 -5.78 7.66
CA VAL A 190 -13.76 -4.89 8.52
C VAL A 190 -13.04 -5.67 9.62
N GLU A 191 -13.65 -6.70 10.20
CA GLU A 191 -12.98 -7.60 11.16
C GLU A 191 -11.77 -8.31 10.53
N GLU A 192 -11.88 -8.76 9.28
CA GLU A 192 -10.78 -9.36 8.52
C GLU A 192 -9.62 -8.37 8.30
N LEU A 193 -9.92 -7.12 7.92
CA LEU A 193 -8.91 -6.07 7.78
C LEU A 193 -8.21 -5.80 9.11
N ILE A 194 -8.97 -5.69 10.20
CA ILE A 194 -8.42 -5.43 11.53
C ILE A 194 -7.52 -6.59 11.99
N GLY A 195 -8.00 -7.83 11.85
CA GLY A 195 -7.24 -9.02 12.22
C GLY A 195 -5.94 -9.15 11.42
N THR A 196 -5.99 -8.82 10.13
CA THR A 196 -4.80 -8.81 9.25
C THR A 196 -3.81 -7.75 9.71
N ALA A 197 -4.25 -6.51 9.87
CA ALA A 197 -3.39 -5.41 10.32
C ALA A 197 -2.76 -5.68 11.69
N GLN A 198 -3.52 -6.28 12.63
CA GLN A 198 -3.02 -6.72 13.93
C GLN A 198 -1.88 -7.74 13.80
N LEU A 199 -2.05 -8.75 12.94
CA LEU A 199 -1.04 -9.77 12.66
C LEU A 199 0.22 -9.15 12.03
N LEU A 200 0.06 -8.19 11.11
CA LEU A 200 1.18 -7.53 10.45
C LEU A 200 2.00 -6.66 11.41
N LEU A 201 1.34 -5.98 12.36
CA LEU A 201 2.01 -5.23 13.43
C LEU A 201 2.77 -6.15 14.40
N ASP A 202 2.20 -7.30 14.75
CA ASP A 202 2.84 -8.27 15.65
C ASP A 202 4.15 -8.83 15.09
N ARG A 203 4.24 -8.95 13.76
CA ARG A 203 5.46 -9.43 13.09
C ARG A 203 6.61 -8.42 13.16
N ARG A 204 6.35 -7.13 13.37
CA ARG A 204 7.36 -6.06 13.49
C ARG A 204 8.37 -6.00 12.33
N LEU A 205 7.90 -6.27 11.12
CA LEU A 205 8.71 -6.19 9.88
C LEU A 205 8.44 -4.91 9.07
N ASN A 206 7.77 -3.91 9.66
CA ASN A 206 7.37 -2.67 8.97
C ASN A 206 6.60 -2.96 7.67
N HIS A 207 5.59 -3.84 7.75
CA HIS A 207 4.81 -4.25 6.58
C HIS A 207 4.14 -3.04 5.92
N ARG A 208 4.04 -3.07 4.59
CA ARG A 208 3.13 -2.20 3.83
C ARG A 208 1.90 -3.01 3.47
N TYR A 209 0.75 -2.73 4.08
CA TYR A 209 -0.50 -3.44 3.80
C TYR A 209 -1.28 -2.73 2.70
N LEU A 210 -1.32 -3.34 1.52
CA LEU A 210 -2.01 -2.82 0.33
C LEU A 210 -3.47 -3.30 0.29
N ILE A 211 -4.40 -2.36 0.39
CA ILE A 211 -5.85 -2.57 0.33
C ILE A 211 -6.41 -1.81 -0.88
N GLN A 212 -7.46 -2.33 -1.50
CA GLN A 212 -8.19 -1.62 -2.55
C GLN A 212 -9.58 -1.26 -2.05
N VAL A 213 -9.91 0.03 -2.14
CA VAL A 213 -11.24 0.57 -1.80
C VAL A 213 -11.75 1.28 -3.04
N GLU A 214 -12.93 0.90 -3.50
CA GLU A 214 -13.48 1.30 -4.79
C GLU A 214 -12.54 0.96 -5.96
N GLN A 215 -12.02 2.02 -6.60
CA GLN A 215 -11.04 1.97 -7.70
C GLN A 215 -9.65 2.41 -7.25
N ARG A 216 -9.48 2.81 -5.99
CA ARG A 216 -8.26 3.40 -5.44
C ARG A 216 -7.49 2.38 -4.62
N TYR A 217 -6.18 2.57 -4.56
CA TYR A 217 -5.28 1.78 -3.75
C TYR A 217 -4.90 2.55 -2.50
N HIS A 218 -4.77 1.83 -1.39
CA HIS A 218 -4.38 2.40 -0.11
C HIS A 218 -3.32 1.52 0.52
N VAL A 219 -2.25 2.14 1.02
CA VAL A 219 -1.18 1.43 1.70
C VAL A 219 -1.14 1.88 3.16
N LEU A 220 -1.37 0.96 4.08
CA LEU A 220 -1.11 1.18 5.50
C LEU A 220 0.35 0.80 5.80
N GLU A 221 1.14 1.77 6.28
CA GLU A 221 2.51 1.51 6.72
C GLU A 221 2.46 1.04 8.18
N MET A 222 2.69 -0.26 8.38
CA MET A 222 2.48 -0.93 9.66
C MET A 222 3.74 -0.84 10.54
N ILE A 223 4.10 0.38 10.93
CA ILE A 223 5.16 0.65 11.90
C ILE A 223 4.53 0.70 13.30
N PRO A 224 4.99 -0.12 14.27
CA PRO A 224 4.46 -0.09 15.64
C PRO A 224 4.49 1.32 16.25
N GLY A 225 3.35 1.76 16.78
CA GLY A 225 3.18 3.10 17.37
C GLY A 225 3.17 4.26 16.37
N ARG A 226 3.28 3.98 15.06
CA ARG A 226 3.24 4.99 13.99
C ARG A 226 2.67 4.39 12.71
N VAL A 227 1.48 3.81 12.81
CA VAL A 227 0.72 3.43 11.62
C VAL A 227 0.33 4.70 10.87
N SER A 228 0.61 4.70 9.57
CA SER A 228 0.24 5.77 8.65
C SER A 228 -0.53 5.16 7.47
N HIS A 229 -1.16 5.99 6.64
CA HIS A 229 -1.75 5.53 5.40
C HIS A 229 -1.43 6.47 4.24
N VAL A 230 -1.29 5.89 3.05
CA VAL A 230 -1.09 6.60 1.79
C VAL A 230 -2.20 6.22 0.83
N THR A 231 -2.82 7.23 0.20
CA THR A 231 -3.86 7.04 -0.82
C THR A 231 -3.27 7.21 -2.22
N LEU A 232 -3.60 6.27 -3.10
CA LEU A 232 -3.05 6.16 -4.44
C LEU A 232 -4.21 6.01 -5.44
N GLU A 233 -4.44 7.03 -6.27
CA GLU A 233 -5.66 7.12 -7.08
C GLU A 233 -5.74 6.05 -8.18
N HIS A 234 -4.61 5.65 -8.76
CA HIS A 234 -4.55 4.75 -9.90
C HIS A 234 -3.26 3.92 -9.90
N LEU A 235 -3.22 2.89 -10.75
CA LEU A 235 -2.11 1.95 -10.84
C LEU A 235 -0.73 2.61 -11.07
N PRO A 236 -0.59 3.66 -11.92
CA PRO A 236 0.68 4.39 -12.01
C PRO A 236 1.16 5.05 -10.70
N ALA A 237 0.24 5.55 -9.87
CA ALA A 237 0.59 6.12 -8.56
C ALA A 237 1.11 5.02 -7.62
N LEU A 238 0.52 3.82 -7.70
CA LEU A 238 1.01 2.65 -6.98
C LEU A 238 2.41 2.23 -7.44
N PHE A 239 2.69 2.21 -8.74
CA PHE A 239 4.05 1.95 -9.23
C PHE A 239 5.06 2.99 -8.72
N SER A 240 4.68 4.28 -8.71
CA SER A 240 5.54 5.34 -8.18
C SER A 240 5.87 5.10 -6.71
N TYR A 241 4.85 4.87 -5.88
CA TYR A 241 5.00 4.62 -4.45
C TYR A 241 5.82 3.35 -4.17
N LEU A 242 5.50 2.24 -4.85
CA LEU A 242 6.23 0.99 -4.64
C LEU A 242 7.69 1.09 -5.11
N GLY A 243 7.99 1.97 -6.05
CA GLY A 243 9.33 2.22 -6.54
C GLY A 243 10.17 3.17 -5.68
N GLU A 244 9.65 3.73 -4.59
CA GLU A 244 10.43 4.59 -3.69
C GLU A 244 11.55 3.83 -2.96
N GLU A 245 12.63 4.54 -2.63
CA GLU A 245 13.72 3.98 -1.85
C GLU A 245 13.28 3.75 -0.40
N LEU A 246 13.73 2.65 0.19
CA LEU A 246 13.34 2.23 1.53
C LEU A 246 14.56 2.19 2.43
N SER A 247 14.42 2.56 3.71
CA SER A 247 15.54 2.51 4.66
C SER A 247 15.93 1.08 5.06
N ALA A 248 14.98 0.16 4.99
CA ALA A 248 15.14 -1.27 5.31
C ALA A 248 14.14 -2.09 4.51
N TYR A 249 14.31 -3.42 4.49
CA TYR A 249 13.34 -4.32 3.86
C TYR A 249 11.95 -4.14 4.48
N SER A 250 10.95 -3.91 3.62
CA SER A 250 9.55 -3.76 4.00
C SER A 250 8.67 -4.70 3.15
N PRO A 251 8.20 -5.83 3.72
CA PRO A 251 7.33 -6.76 3.02
C PRO A 251 5.99 -6.09 2.70
N ILE A 252 5.47 -6.35 1.51
CA ILE A 252 4.13 -5.90 1.10
C ILE A 252 3.16 -7.04 1.40
N HIS A 253 2.13 -6.76 2.18
CA HIS A 253 1.01 -7.67 2.36
C HIS A 253 -0.12 -7.23 1.43
N LEU A 254 -0.61 -8.14 0.59
CA LEU A 254 -1.69 -7.85 -0.35
C LEU A 254 -3.02 -8.29 0.23
N ASP A 255 -3.98 -7.37 0.29
CA ASP A 255 -5.37 -7.73 0.57
C ASP A 255 -5.94 -8.64 -0.54
N PRO A 256 -6.66 -9.73 -0.20
CA PRO A 256 -7.15 -10.70 -1.19
C PRO A 256 -8.10 -10.12 -2.25
N GLN A 257 -8.69 -8.95 -2.02
CA GLN A 257 -9.61 -8.27 -2.93
C GLN A 257 -8.95 -7.11 -3.70
N ALA A 258 -7.63 -6.94 -3.56
CA ALA A 258 -6.86 -5.91 -4.24
C ALA A 258 -6.17 -6.45 -5.49
N LEU A 259 -5.98 -5.55 -6.47
CA LEU A 259 -5.21 -5.80 -7.69
C LEU A 259 -5.74 -6.94 -8.59
N ASP A 260 -7.05 -7.24 -8.52
CA ASP A 260 -7.71 -8.29 -9.33
C ASP A 260 -7.25 -8.36 -10.79
N ASP A 261 -7.06 -7.21 -11.43
CA ASP A 261 -6.79 -7.12 -12.87
C ASP A 261 -5.29 -6.91 -13.20
N SER A 262 -4.42 -6.88 -12.18
CA SER A 262 -3.00 -6.55 -12.33
C SER A 262 -2.09 -7.74 -12.06
N ASP A 263 -1.04 -7.87 -12.88
CA ASP A 263 0.02 -8.86 -12.70
C ASP A 263 0.74 -8.70 -11.35
N LEU A 264 0.72 -7.49 -10.76
CA LEU A 264 1.24 -7.22 -9.42
C LEU A 264 0.66 -8.17 -8.36
N SER A 265 -0.63 -8.53 -8.48
CA SER A 265 -1.30 -9.44 -7.53
C SER A 265 -0.64 -10.80 -7.45
N LEU A 266 0.03 -11.20 -8.52
CA LEU A 266 0.58 -12.54 -8.68
C LEU A 266 1.97 -12.68 -8.07
N PHE A 267 2.80 -11.63 -8.15
CA PHE A 267 4.20 -11.69 -7.73
C PHE A 267 4.53 -10.89 -6.47
N ILE A 268 3.72 -9.90 -6.06
CA ILE A 268 3.94 -9.20 -4.76
C ILE A 268 4.11 -10.20 -3.58
N PRO A 269 3.32 -11.29 -3.47
CA PRO A 269 3.51 -12.28 -2.41
C PRO A 269 4.84 -13.06 -2.45
N TYR A 270 5.57 -13.00 -3.56
CA TYR A 270 6.87 -13.68 -3.71
C TYR A 270 8.04 -12.86 -3.15
N GLY A 271 7.83 -11.60 -2.74
CA GLY A 271 8.86 -10.71 -2.24
C GLY A 271 9.71 -11.34 -1.12
N GLN A 272 11.03 -11.34 -1.31
CA GLN A 272 12.03 -11.88 -0.41
C GLN A 272 13.09 -10.82 -0.09
N PRO A 273 13.59 -10.78 1.16
CA PRO A 273 14.70 -9.90 1.51
C PRO A 273 16.01 -10.39 0.87
N GLU A 274 16.98 -9.48 0.76
CA GLU A 274 18.38 -9.79 0.40
C GLU A 274 18.60 -10.40 -0.99
N CYS A 275 17.62 -10.35 -1.88
CA CYS A 275 17.76 -10.77 -3.28
C CYS A 275 17.10 -9.77 -4.23
N ILE A 276 17.46 -9.88 -5.51
CA ILE A 276 16.78 -9.18 -6.61
C ILE A 276 15.88 -10.20 -7.29
N GLN A 277 14.60 -9.90 -7.43
CA GLN A 277 13.65 -10.80 -8.07
C GLN A 277 13.12 -10.16 -9.35
N VAL A 278 13.44 -10.77 -10.48
CA VAL A 278 13.04 -10.34 -11.81
C VAL A 278 11.81 -11.14 -12.24
N PHE A 279 10.71 -10.46 -12.51
CA PHE A 279 9.52 -11.04 -13.11
C PHE A 279 9.34 -10.44 -14.50
N TYR A 280 9.08 -11.26 -15.50
CA TYR A 280 8.76 -10.77 -16.84
C TYR A 280 7.55 -11.47 -17.43
N ARG A 281 6.84 -10.75 -18.28
CA ARG A 281 5.71 -11.25 -19.04
C ARG A 281 5.83 -10.82 -20.49
N ILE A 282 5.59 -11.75 -21.42
CA ILE A 282 5.67 -11.45 -22.85
C ILE A 282 4.28 -11.02 -23.32
N ASN A 283 4.20 -9.82 -23.88
CA ASN A 283 3.02 -9.20 -24.44
C ASN A 283 3.38 -8.63 -25.81
N GLU A 284 3.59 -9.53 -26.79
CA GLU A 284 4.15 -9.18 -28.10
C GLU A 284 3.44 -7.95 -28.71
N PRO A 285 4.21 -6.97 -29.23
CA PRO A 285 5.65 -7.02 -29.51
C PRO A 285 6.56 -6.66 -28.33
N ASN A 286 6.01 -6.46 -27.13
CA ASN A 286 6.75 -6.02 -25.94
C ASN A 286 6.84 -7.11 -24.86
N ALA A 287 7.65 -6.87 -23.84
CA ALA A 287 7.64 -7.57 -22.58
C ALA A 287 7.53 -6.56 -21.44
N ASP A 288 6.70 -6.88 -20.45
CA ASP A 288 6.64 -6.15 -19.19
C ASP A 288 7.64 -6.76 -18.22
N LEU A 289 8.55 -5.93 -17.72
CA LEU A 289 9.63 -6.32 -16.81
C LEU A 289 9.40 -5.65 -15.46
N TYR A 290 9.35 -6.46 -14.41
CA TYR A 290 9.23 -6.03 -13.02
C TYR A 290 10.44 -6.52 -12.25
N VAL A 291 10.99 -5.67 -11.39
CA VAL A 291 12.09 -6.05 -10.51
C VAL A 291 11.74 -5.63 -9.09
N LEU A 292 11.66 -6.59 -8.18
CA LEU A 292 11.68 -6.34 -6.74
C LEU A 292 13.13 -6.38 -6.29
N ASP A 293 13.59 -5.33 -5.61
CA ASP A 293 14.93 -5.27 -5.09
C ASP A 293 15.08 -5.82 -3.67
N GLU A 294 16.29 -5.73 -3.11
CA GLU A 294 16.62 -6.31 -1.81
C GLU A 294 15.86 -5.70 -0.61
N ARG A 295 15.21 -4.55 -0.79
CA ARG A 295 14.35 -3.93 0.22
C ARG A 295 12.87 -3.99 -0.14
N ASN A 296 12.54 -4.69 -1.22
CA ASN A 296 11.19 -4.85 -1.78
C ASN A 296 10.62 -3.56 -2.40
N ALA A 297 11.48 -2.71 -2.96
CA ALA A 297 11.05 -1.64 -3.87
C ALA A 297 10.84 -2.21 -5.28
N LEU A 298 9.84 -1.70 -5.98
CA LEU A 298 9.41 -2.18 -7.28
C LEU A 298 9.89 -1.25 -8.39
N TRP A 299 10.70 -1.79 -9.28
CA TRP A 299 10.97 -1.20 -10.58
C TRP A 299 10.09 -1.85 -11.65
N HIS A 300 9.61 -1.07 -12.62
CA HIS A 300 8.83 -1.57 -13.74
C HIS A 300 9.20 -0.84 -15.03
N GLN A 301 9.31 -1.61 -16.12
CA GLN A 301 9.49 -1.07 -17.46
C GLN A 301 8.89 -2.02 -18.50
N GLN A 302 8.24 -1.44 -19.52
CA GLN A 302 7.89 -2.16 -20.74
C GLN A 302 8.99 -1.97 -21.79
N VAL A 303 9.45 -3.07 -22.38
CA VAL A 303 10.55 -3.08 -23.37
C VAL A 303 10.18 -3.93 -24.59
N PRO A 304 10.68 -3.60 -25.81
CA PRO A 304 10.50 -4.45 -26.98
C PRO A 304 11.06 -5.84 -26.75
N TYR A 305 10.30 -6.86 -27.12
CA TYR A 305 10.67 -8.25 -26.94
C TYR A 305 11.12 -8.87 -28.26
N HIS A 306 12.27 -9.58 -28.23
CA HIS A 306 12.77 -10.35 -29.35
C HIS A 306 13.01 -11.81 -28.94
N THR A 307 13.83 -12.01 -27.91
CA THR A 307 14.10 -13.32 -27.30
C THR A 307 14.34 -13.19 -25.80
N ASP A 308 14.11 -14.27 -25.04
CA ASP A 308 14.43 -14.33 -23.60
C ASP A 308 15.90 -13.94 -23.35
N SER A 309 16.83 -14.38 -24.20
CA SER A 309 18.26 -14.04 -24.09
C SER A 309 18.51 -12.54 -24.26
N SER A 310 17.94 -11.91 -25.29
CA SER A 310 18.11 -10.48 -25.55
C SER A 310 17.51 -9.58 -24.45
N LEU A 311 16.54 -10.09 -23.69
CA LEU A 311 15.90 -9.39 -22.59
C LEU A 311 16.69 -9.55 -21.28
N LEU A 312 17.05 -10.79 -20.93
CA LEU A 312 17.52 -11.13 -19.59
C LEU A 312 19.04 -11.11 -19.45
N VAL A 313 19.81 -11.41 -20.50
CA VAL A 313 21.29 -11.38 -20.45
C VAL A 313 21.84 -9.98 -20.13
N PRO A 314 21.39 -8.89 -20.79
CA PRO A 314 21.80 -7.53 -20.41
C PRO A 314 21.56 -7.22 -18.93
N LEU A 315 20.38 -7.62 -18.44
CA LEU A 315 19.98 -7.34 -17.07
C LEU A 315 20.82 -8.15 -16.06
N GLN A 316 21.14 -9.41 -16.40
CA GLN A 316 22.05 -10.23 -15.60
C GLN A 316 23.47 -9.64 -15.56
N ARG A 317 23.98 -9.11 -16.69
CA ARG A 317 25.27 -8.37 -16.72
C ARG A 317 25.24 -7.19 -15.76
N PHE A 318 24.19 -6.40 -15.84
CA PHE A 318 23.99 -5.25 -14.97
C PHE A 318 23.99 -5.61 -13.48
N PHE A 319 23.22 -6.63 -13.07
CA PHE A 319 23.20 -7.05 -11.67
C PHE A 319 24.52 -7.64 -11.21
N GLN A 320 25.23 -8.39 -12.05
CA GLN A 320 26.55 -8.92 -11.71
C GLN A 320 27.58 -7.79 -11.49
N SER A 321 27.59 -6.78 -12.36
CA SER A 321 28.43 -5.58 -12.20
C SER A 321 28.11 -4.83 -10.91
N LEU A 322 26.82 -4.68 -10.59
CA LEU A 322 26.36 -4.04 -9.35
C LEU A 322 26.82 -4.81 -8.10
N VAL A 323 26.67 -6.14 -8.09
CA VAL A 323 27.14 -7.00 -6.99
C VAL A 323 28.66 -6.91 -6.85
N TYR A 324 29.41 -6.95 -7.95
CA TYR A 324 30.87 -6.82 -7.94
C TYR A 324 31.32 -5.49 -7.31
N ARG A 325 30.70 -4.37 -7.70
CA ARG A 325 30.99 -3.04 -7.13
C ARG A 325 30.65 -2.97 -5.65
N ARG A 326 29.52 -3.53 -5.23
CA ARG A 326 29.14 -3.61 -3.81
C ARG A 326 30.18 -4.38 -2.99
N VAL A 327 30.70 -5.48 -3.53
CA VAL A 327 31.75 -6.26 -2.88
C VAL A 327 33.08 -5.48 -2.83
N ALA A 328 33.43 -4.76 -3.90
CA ALA A 328 34.64 -3.94 -3.94
C ALA A 328 34.64 -2.79 -2.91
N LEU A 329 33.46 -2.33 -2.49
CA LEU A 329 33.28 -1.30 -1.45
C LEU A 329 33.27 -1.87 -0.02
N LEU A 330 33.43 -3.18 0.18
CA LEU A 330 33.48 -3.77 1.52
C LEU A 330 34.79 -3.42 2.24
N PRO A 331 34.74 -3.00 3.52
CA PRO A 331 35.93 -2.92 4.35
C PRO A 331 36.60 -4.28 4.48
N LEU A 332 37.94 -4.33 4.33
CA LEU A 332 38.74 -5.57 4.39
C LEU A 332 38.63 -6.30 5.74
N ASP A 333 38.23 -5.59 6.81
CA ASP A 333 38.29 -6.07 8.19
C ASP A 333 37.03 -6.85 8.65
N ASN A 334 35.96 -6.92 7.84
CA ASN A 334 34.71 -7.59 8.26
C ASN A 334 34.01 -8.41 7.14
N PRO A 335 34.58 -9.54 6.72
CA PRO A 335 34.08 -10.35 5.59
C PRO A 335 32.77 -11.14 5.87
N LEU A 336 32.22 -11.08 7.10
CA LEU A 336 31.04 -11.85 7.50
C LEU A 336 29.69 -11.16 7.22
N GLU A 337 29.68 -9.92 6.73
CA GLU A 337 28.45 -9.11 6.55
C GLU A 337 27.81 -9.17 5.16
N SER A 338 28.30 -9.98 4.22
CA SER A 338 27.72 -10.02 2.86
C SER A 338 27.18 -11.40 2.48
N THR A 339 25.86 -11.57 2.61
CA THR A 339 25.15 -12.46 1.69
C THR A 339 25.25 -11.81 0.31
N PRO A 340 25.83 -12.47 -0.71
CA PRO A 340 25.84 -11.90 -2.06
C PRO A 340 24.38 -11.76 -2.53
N LEU A 341 24.01 -10.58 -3.02
CA LEU A 341 22.69 -10.40 -3.64
C LEU A 341 22.60 -11.34 -4.85
N GLU A 342 21.67 -12.28 -4.77
CA GLU A 342 21.35 -13.16 -5.89
C GLU A 342 20.20 -12.56 -6.73
N ALA A 343 20.29 -12.70 -8.05
CA ALA A 343 19.22 -12.36 -8.97
C ALA A 343 18.41 -13.63 -9.32
N LEU A 344 17.15 -13.65 -8.90
CA LEU A 344 16.18 -14.72 -9.15
C LEU A 344 15.27 -14.33 -10.31
N TYR A 345 14.97 -15.28 -11.20
CA TYR A 345 14.22 -15.01 -12.43
C TYR A 345 12.91 -15.79 -12.48
N TYR A 346 11.85 -15.11 -12.90
CA TYR A 346 10.50 -15.65 -12.96
C TYR A 346 9.77 -15.16 -14.22
N ARG A 347 9.00 -16.05 -14.85
CA ARG A 347 8.09 -15.72 -15.95
C ARG A 347 6.65 -15.76 -15.46
N LEU A 348 5.87 -14.75 -15.83
CA LEU A 348 4.43 -14.73 -15.61
C LEU A 348 3.72 -15.38 -16.79
N THR A 349 2.87 -16.38 -16.55
CA THR A 349 2.13 -17.10 -17.61
C THR A 349 0.62 -17.09 -17.34
N PRO A 350 -0.24 -17.11 -18.37
CA PRO A 350 0.09 -17.10 -19.80
C PRO A 350 0.57 -15.73 -20.31
N ASP A 351 1.30 -15.77 -21.43
CA ASP A 351 1.67 -14.57 -22.19
C ASP A 351 0.43 -13.93 -22.85
N GLY A 352 0.59 -12.69 -23.29
CA GLY A 352 -0.43 -11.93 -24.01
C GLY A 352 -1.33 -11.08 -23.10
N SER A 353 -2.23 -10.33 -23.72
CA SER A 353 -3.02 -9.27 -23.04
C SER A 353 -4.04 -9.76 -22.00
N GLY A 354 -4.21 -11.06 -21.82
CA GLY A 354 -5.08 -11.62 -20.78
C GLY A 354 -4.54 -11.43 -19.36
N ARG A 355 -5.19 -12.05 -18.37
CA ARG A 355 -4.70 -12.07 -16.98
C ARG A 355 -3.66 -13.17 -16.79
N ALA A 356 -2.47 -12.83 -16.26
CA ALA A 356 -1.50 -13.83 -15.82
C ALA A 356 -2.06 -14.61 -14.62
N ARG A 357 -1.71 -15.90 -14.52
CA ARG A 357 -2.25 -16.81 -13.50
C ARG A 357 -1.17 -17.57 -12.73
N ARG A 358 0.05 -17.63 -13.24
CA ARG A 358 1.13 -18.42 -12.65
C ARG A 358 2.46 -17.69 -12.72
N VAL A 359 3.26 -17.88 -11.67
CA VAL A 359 4.67 -17.48 -11.62
C VAL A 359 5.50 -18.75 -11.81
N GLU A 360 6.35 -18.76 -12.82
CA GLU A 360 7.23 -19.89 -13.13
C GLU A 360 8.67 -19.49 -12.91
N HIS A 361 9.38 -20.20 -12.03
CA HIS A 361 10.81 -19.99 -11.83
C HIS A 361 11.59 -20.33 -13.11
N ARG A 362 12.57 -19.50 -13.43
CA ARG A 362 13.46 -19.66 -14.59
C ARG A 362 14.91 -19.71 -14.10
N PRO A 363 15.76 -20.54 -14.71
CA PRO A 363 17.18 -20.53 -14.36
C PRO A 363 17.80 -19.17 -14.69
N THR A 364 18.81 -18.79 -13.92
CA THR A 364 19.62 -17.59 -14.20
C THR A 364 20.14 -17.65 -15.65
N PRO A 365 20.01 -16.56 -16.43
CA PRO A 365 20.44 -16.53 -17.82
C PRO A 365 21.92 -16.89 -17.96
N THR A 366 22.23 -17.86 -18.82
CA THR A 366 23.62 -18.22 -19.12
C THR A 366 24.26 -17.14 -19.98
N MET A 367 25.36 -16.60 -19.49
CA MET A 367 26.10 -15.50 -20.10
C MET A 367 27.09 -16.07 -21.10
N LEU A 368 26.60 -16.47 -22.27
CA LEU A 368 27.49 -16.83 -23.37
C LEU A 368 28.19 -15.55 -23.86
N SER A 369 29.47 -15.66 -24.23
CA SER A 369 30.21 -14.60 -24.91
C SER A 369 29.57 -14.38 -26.29
N ASP A 370 28.52 -13.57 -26.33
CA ASP A 370 27.88 -13.16 -27.56
C ASP A 370 28.64 -11.95 -28.11
N PRO A 371 29.40 -12.09 -29.23
CA PRO A 371 30.13 -10.99 -29.84
C PRO A 371 29.20 -9.93 -30.45
N SER A 372 27.89 -10.17 -30.49
CA SER A 372 26.90 -9.16 -30.86
C SER A 372 26.51 -8.25 -29.70
N PHE A 373 26.85 -8.57 -28.45
CA PHE A 373 26.45 -7.77 -27.31
C PHE A 373 27.53 -6.74 -26.95
N PHE A 374 27.19 -5.45 -27.04
CA PHE A 374 28.10 -4.36 -26.66
C PHE A 374 27.96 -4.04 -25.17
N ASP A 375 29.09 -4.09 -24.46
CA ASP A 375 29.15 -3.64 -23.08
C ASP A 375 29.29 -2.12 -23.06
N VAL A 376 28.24 -1.44 -22.59
CA VAL A 376 28.24 -0.01 -22.35
C VAL A 376 28.26 0.21 -20.85
N GLN A 377 29.31 0.88 -20.38
CA GLN A 377 29.46 1.28 -18.99
C GLN A 377 29.12 2.75 -18.87
N ALA A 378 28.42 3.12 -17.80
CA ALA A 378 28.11 4.51 -17.49
C ALA A 378 28.67 4.88 -16.13
N ILE A 379 29.27 6.06 -16.03
CA ILE A 379 29.69 6.67 -14.77
C ILE A 379 28.90 7.95 -14.62
N ILE A 380 28.23 8.11 -13.48
CA ILE A 380 27.50 9.33 -13.15
C ILE A 380 28.12 9.96 -11.91
N GLU A 381 28.52 11.22 -12.05
CA GLU A 381 29.19 12.00 -11.01
C GLU A 381 28.44 13.30 -10.74
N GLU A 382 28.54 13.83 -9.52
CA GLU A 382 28.01 15.14 -9.19
C GLU A 382 29.00 16.22 -9.65
N ALA A 383 28.71 16.90 -10.77
CA ALA A 383 29.57 17.94 -11.33
C ALA A 383 29.48 19.26 -10.54
N SER A 384 28.30 19.55 -9.99
CA SER A 384 28.07 20.63 -9.03
C SER A 384 26.84 20.29 -8.18
N PRO A 385 26.59 20.96 -7.03
CA PRO A 385 25.49 20.59 -6.14
C PRO A 385 24.14 20.49 -6.86
N GLY A 386 23.62 19.27 -7.00
CA GLY A 386 22.37 18.98 -7.71
C GLY A 386 22.45 18.88 -9.24
N GLN A 387 23.64 18.97 -9.84
CA GLN A 387 23.86 18.73 -11.27
C GLN A 387 24.74 17.50 -11.46
N VAL A 388 24.19 16.49 -12.14
CA VAL A 388 24.90 15.27 -12.51
C VAL A 388 25.55 15.41 -13.88
N SER A 389 26.73 14.81 -14.06
CA SER A 389 27.43 14.67 -15.33
C SER A 389 27.54 13.20 -15.69
N VAL A 390 27.35 12.87 -16.96
CA VAL A 390 27.40 11.50 -17.47
C VAL A 390 28.65 11.27 -18.32
N THR A 391 29.34 10.17 -18.04
CA THR A 391 30.42 9.64 -18.88
C THR A 391 30.08 8.22 -19.31
N LEU A 392 30.12 7.94 -20.61
CA LEU A 392 29.83 6.64 -21.20
C LEU A 392 31.12 6.03 -21.74
N TYR A 393 31.34 4.75 -21.43
CA TYR A 393 32.40 3.95 -22.01
C TYR A 393 31.80 2.90 -22.94
N CYS A 394 32.28 2.85 -24.17
CA CYS A 394 31.89 1.86 -25.16
C CYS A 394 33.15 1.26 -25.78
N ASP A 395 33.36 -0.05 -25.59
CA ASP A 395 34.54 -0.79 -26.13
C ASP A 395 35.89 -0.12 -25.76
N GLY A 396 35.98 0.41 -24.53
CA GLY A 396 37.17 1.09 -24.01
C GLY A 396 37.37 2.54 -24.48
N ALA A 397 36.50 3.07 -25.34
CA ALA A 397 36.49 4.49 -25.69
C ALA A 397 35.61 5.28 -24.70
N GLU A 398 36.13 6.40 -24.21
CA GLU A 398 35.44 7.32 -23.30
C GLU A 398 34.69 8.39 -24.08
N PHE A 399 33.46 8.68 -23.68
CA PHE A 399 32.64 9.78 -24.18
C PHE A 399 32.05 10.51 -22.97
N SER A 400 32.43 11.76 -22.77
CA SER A 400 31.95 12.55 -21.62
C SER A 400 31.00 13.66 -22.05
N GLU A 401 30.07 14.01 -21.18
CA GLU A 401 29.20 15.18 -21.36
C GLU A 401 30.01 16.48 -21.42
N LEU A 402 31.18 16.53 -20.77
CA LEU A 402 32.11 17.66 -20.86
C LEU A 402 32.67 17.86 -22.28
N GLU A 403 32.92 16.79 -23.02
CA GLU A 403 33.47 16.85 -24.39
C GLU A 403 32.37 17.08 -25.43
N HIS A 404 31.21 16.41 -25.28
CA HIS A 404 30.18 16.35 -26.32
C HIS A 404 28.89 17.12 -25.99
N GLY A 405 28.71 17.59 -24.77
CA GLY A 405 27.49 18.27 -24.31
C GLY A 405 26.23 17.50 -24.69
N ASP A 406 25.25 18.22 -25.23
CA ASP A 406 23.94 17.69 -25.68
C ASP A 406 24.07 16.60 -26.76
N GLN A 407 25.23 16.47 -27.42
CA GLN A 407 25.44 15.48 -28.48
C GLN A 407 25.98 14.13 -27.97
N LEU A 408 26.25 13.99 -26.67
CA LEU A 408 26.85 12.79 -26.09
C LEU A 408 26.15 11.51 -26.57
N PHE A 409 24.85 11.40 -26.39
CA PHE A 409 24.08 10.21 -26.76
C PHE A 409 24.09 9.95 -28.27
N SER A 410 24.07 11.00 -29.10
CA SER A 410 24.13 10.87 -30.57
C SER A 410 25.49 10.35 -31.05
N VAL A 411 26.59 10.81 -30.44
CA VAL A 411 27.95 10.37 -30.79
C VAL A 411 28.14 8.90 -30.40
N VAL A 412 27.72 8.53 -29.19
CA VAL A 412 27.78 7.14 -28.71
C VAL A 412 26.89 6.23 -29.56
N ALA A 413 25.67 6.65 -29.90
CA ALA A 413 24.77 5.91 -30.77
C ALA A 413 25.38 5.62 -32.15
N ARG A 414 26.01 6.61 -32.80
CA ARG A 414 26.74 6.40 -34.07
C ARG A 414 27.88 5.40 -33.91
N ARG A 415 28.67 5.53 -32.85
CA ARG A 415 29.79 4.62 -32.59
C ARG A 415 29.31 3.17 -32.43
N ILE A 416 28.22 2.96 -31.70
CA ILE A 416 27.60 1.64 -31.54
C ILE A 416 27.13 1.11 -32.90
N LEU A 417 26.48 1.92 -33.73
CA LEU A 417 26.03 1.50 -35.07
C LEU A 417 27.18 1.12 -36.00
N GLU A 418 28.28 1.88 -36.00
CA GLU A 418 29.46 1.60 -36.83
C GLU A 418 30.12 0.25 -36.51
N GLN A 419 30.05 -0.17 -35.24
CA GLN A 419 30.65 -1.42 -34.79
C GLN A 419 29.72 -2.64 -34.95
N ARG A 420 28.40 -2.43 -35.16
CA ARG A 420 27.44 -3.52 -35.35
C ARG A 420 27.73 -4.30 -36.63
N ARG A 421 27.96 -5.61 -36.47
CA ARG A 421 28.19 -6.55 -37.60
C ARG A 421 26.91 -7.15 -38.16
N GLU A 422 25.81 -7.10 -37.41
CA GLU A 422 24.51 -7.62 -37.83
C GLU A 422 23.54 -6.50 -38.23
N PRO A 423 22.69 -6.72 -39.25
CA PRO A 423 21.69 -5.75 -39.70
C PRO A 423 20.48 -5.63 -38.76
N GLN A 424 20.38 -6.46 -37.72
CA GLN A 424 19.27 -6.39 -36.76
C GLN A 424 19.48 -5.22 -35.80
N ARG A 425 18.52 -4.29 -35.78
CA ARG A 425 18.49 -3.15 -34.85
C ARG A 425 18.04 -3.62 -33.46
N TYR A 426 18.95 -4.17 -32.66
CA TYR A 426 18.68 -4.38 -31.23
C TYR A 426 18.99 -3.11 -30.42
N ARG A 427 18.34 -2.97 -29.26
CA ARG A 427 18.53 -1.81 -28.37
C ARG A 427 19.90 -1.83 -27.70
N CYS A 428 20.40 -0.65 -27.37
CA CYS A 428 21.56 -0.49 -26.50
C CYS A 428 21.13 -0.69 -25.05
N TYR A 429 21.95 -1.42 -24.30
CA TYR A 429 21.76 -1.66 -22.88
C TYR A 429 23.00 -1.23 -22.10
N ILE A 430 22.78 -0.60 -20.95
CA ILE A 430 23.83 -0.29 -19.98
C ILE A 430 24.08 -1.56 -19.16
N THR A 431 25.30 -2.10 -19.25
CA THR A 431 25.71 -3.35 -18.57
C THR A 431 26.50 -3.10 -17.30
N ASP A 432 26.96 -1.88 -17.08
CA ASP A 432 27.62 -1.45 -15.85
C ASP A 432 27.29 0.03 -15.57
N LEU A 433 27.03 0.35 -14.32
CA LEU A 433 26.69 1.71 -13.88
C LEU A 433 27.41 2.02 -12.56
N ASP A 434 28.23 3.04 -12.60
CA ASP A 434 28.92 3.60 -11.44
C ASP A 434 28.21 4.86 -10.95
N LEU A 435 27.74 4.82 -9.70
CA LEU A 435 27.10 5.94 -9.00
C LEU A 435 27.92 6.39 -7.78
N SER A 436 29.19 5.98 -7.66
CA SER A 436 30.04 6.29 -6.50
C SER A 436 30.20 7.80 -6.29
N GLY A 437 30.27 8.59 -7.37
CA GLY A 437 30.30 10.05 -7.31
C GLY A 437 29.05 10.69 -6.66
N ILE A 438 27.91 10.01 -6.71
CA ILE A 438 26.64 10.47 -6.10
C ILE A 438 26.45 9.88 -4.70
N LEU A 439 26.69 8.57 -4.56
CA LEU A 439 26.39 7.81 -3.34
C LEU A 439 27.45 7.97 -2.24
N ARG A 440 28.62 8.52 -2.57
CA ARG A 440 29.76 8.67 -1.66
C ARG A 440 30.07 7.33 -0.97
N ASP A 441 29.97 7.28 0.36
CA ASP A 441 30.28 6.09 1.17
C ASP A 441 29.06 5.18 1.45
N THR A 442 27.89 5.50 0.90
CA THR A 442 26.67 4.70 1.13
C THR A 442 26.46 3.65 0.05
N ARG A 443 26.00 2.45 0.46
CA ARG A 443 25.52 1.43 -0.49
C ARG A 443 24.14 1.85 -0.98
N GLY A 444 24.08 2.46 -2.16
CA GLY A 444 22.81 2.79 -2.81
C GLY A 444 21.96 1.56 -3.08
N GLN A 445 20.64 1.70 -3.01
CA GLN A 445 19.66 0.64 -3.23
C GLN A 445 19.56 0.29 -4.73
N THR A 446 19.33 -0.97 -5.10
CA THR A 446 19.31 -1.41 -6.52
C THR A 446 18.29 -0.64 -7.37
N ILE A 447 17.14 -0.26 -6.80
CA ILE A 447 16.12 0.57 -7.48
C ILE A 447 16.69 1.88 -8.06
N LEU A 448 17.64 2.52 -7.36
CA LEU A 448 18.27 3.76 -7.82
C LEU A 448 19.10 3.51 -9.09
N PHE A 449 19.90 2.45 -9.08
CA PHE A 449 20.70 2.03 -10.24
C PHE A 449 19.80 1.71 -11.44
N LEU A 450 18.67 1.02 -11.22
CA LEU A 450 17.71 0.70 -12.28
C LEU A 450 17.03 1.95 -12.86
N ARG A 451 16.77 2.99 -12.05
CA ARG A 451 16.22 4.27 -12.52
C ARG A 451 17.18 4.99 -13.47
N TYR A 452 18.43 5.17 -13.05
CA TYR A 452 19.47 5.79 -13.88
C TYR A 452 19.74 4.96 -15.15
N LYS A 453 19.83 3.63 -15.00
CA LYS A 453 19.95 2.71 -16.15
C LYS A 453 18.84 2.96 -17.18
N ALA A 454 17.57 3.01 -16.73
CA ALA A 454 16.43 3.20 -17.62
C ALA A 454 16.44 4.56 -18.32
N GLU A 455 16.86 5.62 -17.63
CA GLU A 455 16.97 6.97 -18.20
C GLU A 455 18.07 7.07 -19.27
N LEU A 456 19.26 6.53 -18.98
CA LEU A 456 20.37 6.48 -19.93
C LEU A 456 20.02 5.61 -21.15
N GLU A 457 19.42 4.45 -20.94
CA GLU A 457 18.98 3.58 -22.03
C GLU A 457 17.89 4.24 -22.89
N ARG A 458 16.97 4.99 -22.28
CA ARG A 458 15.95 5.73 -23.04
C ARG A 458 16.61 6.78 -23.95
N SER A 459 17.57 7.54 -23.41
CA SER A 459 18.27 8.60 -24.15
C SER A 459 19.14 8.03 -25.28
N LEU A 460 19.89 6.94 -25.01
CA LEU A 460 20.69 6.24 -26.01
C LEU A 460 19.84 5.63 -27.12
N ASN A 461 18.74 4.94 -26.76
CA ASN A 461 17.89 4.30 -27.74
C ASN A 461 17.07 5.30 -28.57
N ALA A 462 16.67 6.44 -27.99
CA ALA A 462 16.06 7.53 -28.76
C ALA A 462 17.03 8.07 -29.81
N ALA A 463 18.30 8.31 -29.43
CA ALA A 463 19.32 8.76 -30.36
C ALA A 463 19.63 7.71 -31.46
N LEU A 464 19.55 6.41 -31.13
CA LEU A 464 19.69 5.33 -32.12
C LEU A 464 18.51 5.27 -33.10
N ASP A 465 17.30 5.57 -32.65
CA ASP A 465 16.10 5.55 -33.49
C ASP A 465 16.05 6.75 -34.47
N GLU A 466 16.76 7.85 -34.15
CA GLU A 466 16.90 9.04 -34.99
C GLU A 466 17.98 8.91 -36.10
N LEU A 467 18.84 7.88 -36.04
CA LEU A 467 19.91 7.59 -37.01
C LEU A 467 19.48 6.53 -38.05
#